data_AF-A0A7X0H835-F1
#
_entry.id   AF-A0A7X0H835-F1
#
_cell.length_a   1.000
_cell.length_b   1.000
_cell.length_c   1.000
_cell.angle_alpha   90.00
_cell.angle_beta   90.00
_cell.angle_gamma   90.00
#
_symmetry.space_group_name_H-M   'P 1'
#
loop_
_entity.id
_entity.type
_entity.pdbx_description
1 polymer ?
#
loop_
_entity_poly.entity_id
_entity_poly.type
_entity_poly.pdbx_seq_one_letter_code
_entity_poly.pdbx_strand_id
1 'polypeptide(L)'
;MNKTCQAACMDYRIYLDTILRPAAESYRLSMESESTQLHQAFSISTFTGQAIDYLIAIRQAHGDSITRTQFVKSFDEVFYIEGAKLLNGKFRLIDATNNALKHIKLDSKRYQELIQKYGPITFRCLSEQNKTIFCQLANYRFDYSRVVIRPILESLIDVEFYDLDQVREFAFGDWGPPDHSPFEEEDPIDQMIEYCNPICLDCGEGEAECSCETYRYGEEFGEFQPISNETFDFDDVMSKIYGSYLSD
;
A
#
# COMPACT_ATOMS: atom_id res chain seq x y z
N MET A 1 -13.15 19.61 17.45
CA MET A 1 -12.04 18.76 17.94
C MET A 1 -11.42 19.34 19.23
N ASN A 2 -10.96 18.51 20.18
CA ASN A 2 -10.28 19.01 21.41
C ASN A 2 -8.80 19.39 21.10
N LYS A 3 -8.14 20.15 22.00
CA LYS A 3 -6.76 20.65 21.79
C LYS A 3 -5.73 19.53 21.61
N THR A 4 -5.87 18.43 22.34
CA THR A 4 -4.94 17.28 22.27
C THR A 4 -5.05 16.58 20.93
N CYS A 5 -6.27 16.38 20.43
CA CYS A 5 -6.53 15.77 19.14
C CYS A 5 -6.09 16.69 17.99
N GLN A 6 -6.29 18.01 18.10
CA GLN A 6 -5.74 18.99 17.16
C GLN A 6 -4.20 18.90 17.05
N ALA A 7 -3.51 18.80 18.19
CA ALA A 7 -2.06 18.64 18.22
C ALA A 7 -1.63 17.32 17.56
N ALA A 8 -2.29 16.20 17.88
CA ALA A 8 -1.99 14.91 17.28
C ALA A 8 -2.20 14.90 15.75
N CYS A 9 -3.28 15.52 15.24
CA CYS A 9 -3.51 15.67 13.80
C CYS A 9 -2.42 16.53 13.14
N MET A 10 -1.99 17.61 13.80
CA MET A 10 -0.93 18.49 13.30
C MET A 10 0.42 17.77 13.26
N ASP A 11 0.75 17.00 14.30
CA ASP A 11 1.98 16.21 14.35
C ASP A 11 2.00 15.15 13.24
N TYR A 12 0.87 14.50 12.95
CA TYR A 12 0.75 13.57 11.83
C TYR A 12 0.99 14.25 10.48
N ARG A 13 0.39 15.42 10.23
CA ARG A 13 0.65 16.19 8.99
C ARG A 13 2.12 16.56 8.84
N ILE A 14 2.73 17.07 9.91
CA ILE A 14 4.16 17.39 9.92
C ILE A 14 4.98 16.13 9.63
N TYR A 15 4.65 15.00 10.25
CA TYR A 15 5.32 13.73 10.00
C TYR A 15 5.21 13.28 8.54
N LEU A 16 4.01 13.37 7.93
CA LEU A 16 3.81 13.05 6.53
C LEU A 16 4.69 13.92 5.63
N ASP A 17 4.62 15.23 5.78
CA ASP A 17 5.27 16.17 4.87
C ASP A 17 6.80 16.21 5.03
N THR A 18 7.29 16.01 6.25
CA THR A 18 8.72 16.13 6.55
C THR A 18 9.49 14.82 6.52
N ILE A 19 8.82 13.69 6.78
CA ILE A 19 9.47 12.38 6.90
C ILE A 19 8.91 11.40 5.87
N LEU A 20 7.61 11.07 5.94
CA LEU A 20 7.08 9.94 5.18
C LEU A 20 7.06 10.19 3.67
N ARG A 21 6.51 11.32 3.21
CA ARG A 21 6.44 11.66 1.77
C ARG A 21 7.83 11.76 1.13
N PRO A 22 8.81 12.49 1.68
CA PRO A 22 10.16 12.51 1.12
C PRO A 22 10.83 11.13 1.08
N ALA A 23 10.64 10.32 2.13
CA ALA A 23 11.19 8.97 2.19
C ALA A 23 10.51 8.03 1.18
N ALA A 24 9.20 8.15 1.02
CA ALA A 24 8.41 7.41 0.05
C ALA A 24 8.86 7.72 -1.38
N GLU A 25 9.04 9.00 -1.71
CA GLU A 25 9.50 9.41 -3.04
C GLU A 25 10.91 8.91 -3.32
N SER A 26 11.84 9.05 -2.37
CA SER A 26 13.19 8.49 -2.52
C SER A 26 13.17 6.98 -2.68
N TYR A 27 12.25 6.28 -2.00
CA TYR A 27 12.12 4.84 -2.10
C TYR A 27 11.51 4.42 -3.45
N ARG A 28 10.48 5.13 -3.93
CA ARG A 28 9.85 4.93 -5.25
C ARG A 28 10.86 5.04 -6.38
N LEU A 29 11.65 6.12 -6.39
CA LEU A 29 12.74 6.29 -7.36
C LEU A 29 13.77 5.14 -7.30
N SER A 30 14.04 4.61 -6.10
CA SER A 30 14.92 3.44 -5.97
C SER A 30 14.30 2.16 -6.54
N MET A 31 12.98 1.98 -6.41
CA MET A 31 12.28 0.83 -6.98
C MET A 31 12.26 0.89 -8.51
N GLU A 32 11.97 2.06 -9.07
CA GLU A 32 11.92 2.29 -10.53
C GLU A 32 13.30 2.15 -11.20
N SER A 33 14.36 2.55 -10.50
CA SER A 33 15.74 2.39 -10.99
C SER A 33 16.35 1.02 -10.67
N GLU A 34 15.55 0.09 -10.14
CA GLU A 34 15.99 -1.21 -9.64
C GLU A 34 17.25 -1.08 -8.77
N SER A 35 17.25 -0.18 -7.79
CA SER A 35 18.42 0.10 -6.94
C SER A 35 18.10 0.01 -5.45
N THR A 36 16.93 -0.52 -5.10
CA THR A 36 16.47 -0.68 -3.72
C THR A 36 17.36 -1.63 -2.93
N GLN A 37 17.80 -1.15 -1.77
CA GLN A 37 18.62 -1.91 -0.84
C GLN A 37 17.78 -2.39 0.36
N LEU A 38 18.15 -3.54 0.93
CA LEU A 38 17.38 -4.16 2.02
C LEU A 38 17.15 -3.23 3.23
N HIS A 39 18.15 -2.43 3.59
CA HIS A 39 18.01 -1.50 4.71
C HIS A 39 17.04 -0.35 4.40
N GLN A 40 16.88 0.05 3.15
CA GLN A 40 15.91 1.06 2.74
C GLN A 40 14.49 0.51 2.88
N ALA A 41 14.26 -0.74 2.48
CA ALA A 41 12.97 -1.43 2.68
C ALA A 41 12.59 -1.53 4.16
N PHE A 42 13.54 -1.86 5.04
CA PHE A 42 13.29 -1.83 6.49
C PHE A 42 13.04 -0.41 7.02
N SER A 43 13.74 0.59 6.49
CA SER A 43 13.59 2.00 6.90
C SER A 43 12.20 2.52 6.55
N ILE A 44 11.79 2.38 5.29
CA ILE A 44 10.46 2.83 4.85
C ILE A 44 9.34 2.03 5.54
N SER A 45 9.50 0.71 5.70
CA SER A 45 8.58 -0.12 6.50
C SER A 45 8.45 0.41 7.94
N THR A 46 9.54 0.87 8.54
CA THR A 46 9.53 1.46 9.89
C THR A 46 8.80 2.81 9.91
N PHE A 47 9.01 3.68 8.92
CA PHE A 47 8.32 4.96 8.82
C PHE A 47 6.81 4.76 8.62
N THR A 48 6.42 3.86 7.71
CA THR A 48 5.02 3.43 7.57
C THR A 48 4.44 2.93 8.89
N GLY A 49 5.19 2.11 9.64
CA GLY A 49 4.77 1.64 10.96
C GLY A 49 4.56 2.75 12.00
N GLN A 50 5.33 3.84 11.91
CA GLN A 50 5.20 5.04 12.75
C GLN A 50 4.00 5.90 12.32
N ALA A 51 3.71 6.02 11.02
CA ALA A 51 2.50 6.67 10.52
C ALA A 51 1.24 6.09 11.21
N ILE A 52 1.18 4.77 11.32
CA ILE A 52 0.13 4.06 12.07
C ILE A 52 0.11 4.43 13.56
N ASP A 53 1.26 4.61 14.21
CA ASP A 53 1.31 5.05 15.62
C ASP A 53 0.72 6.46 15.78
N TYR A 54 0.93 7.36 14.83
CA TYR A 54 0.31 8.70 14.83
C TYR A 54 -1.22 8.62 14.67
N LEU A 55 -1.73 7.79 13.76
CA LEU A 55 -3.18 7.60 13.58
C LEU A 55 -3.84 7.04 14.85
N ILE A 56 -3.18 6.09 15.52
CA ILE A 56 -3.63 5.58 16.82
C ILE A 56 -3.63 6.70 17.87
N ALA A 57 -2.57 7.53 17.91
CA ALA A 57 -2.49 8.65 18.85
C ALA A 57 -3.61 9.68 18.64
N ILE A 58 -4.02 9.93 17.38
CA ILE A 58 -5.17 10.78 17.05
C ILE A 58 -6.46 10.21 17.65
N ARG A 59 -6.73 8.91 17.44
CA ARG A 59 -7.92 8.24 18.00
C ARG A 59 -7.92 8.25 19.54
N GLN A 60 -6.77 7.98 20.15
CA GLN A 60 -6.62 8.02 21.61
C GLN A 60 -6.81 9.44 22.17
N ALA A 61 -6.30 10.46 21.49
CA ALA A 61 -6.51 11.87 21.85
C ALA A 61 -7.99 12.30 21.71
N HIS A 62 -8.75 11.62 20.85
CA HIS A 62 -10.20 11.77 20.73
C HIS A 62 -10.99 11.01 21.82
N GLY A 63 -10.34 10.13 22.58
CA GLY A 63 -10.95 9.34 23.66
C GLY A 63 -11.27 7.89 23.30
N ASP A 64 -10.79 7.40 22.15
CA ASP A 64 -10.87 5.98 21.79
C ASP A 64 -9.83 5.15 22.58
N SER A 65 -10.19 3.91 22.93
CA SER A 65 -9.34 2.96 23.65
C SER A 65 -8.77 1.87 22.73
N ILE A 66 -8.76 2.12 21.42
CA ILE A 66 -8.26 1.18 20.42
C ILE A 66 -6.79 0.82 20.66
N THR A 67 -6.52 -0.48 20.61
CA THR A 67 -5.15 -1.01 20.65
C THR A 67 -4.54 -1.04 19.26
N ARG A 68 -3.20 -1.06 19.16
CA ARG A 68 -2.52 -1.18 17.87
C ARG A 68 -2.94 -2.41 17.07
N THR A 69 -3.12 -3.55 17.73
CA THR A 69 -3.58 -4.79 17.07
C THR A 69 -4.97 -4.63 16.45
N GLN A 70 -5.90 -3.98 17.17
CA GLN A 70 -7.24 -3.71 16.65
C GLN A 70 -7.19 -2.70 15.51
N PHE A 71 -6.44 -1.60 15.67
CA PHE A 71 -6.31 -0.57 14.66
C PHE A 71 -5.75 -1.13 13.36
N VAL A 72 -4.60 -1.80 13.41
CA VAL A 72 -3.94 -2.35 12.21
C VAL A 72 -4.86 -3.32 11.48
N LYS A 73 -5.63 -4.15 12.21
CA LYS A 73 -6.61 -5.06 11.60
C LYS A 73 -7.75 -4.30 10.93
N SER A 74 -8.37 -3.32 11.60
CA SER A 74 -9.45 -2.54 10.99
C SER A 74 -8.96 -1.68 9.84
N PHE A 75 -7.71 -1.20 9.88
CA PHE A 75 -7.13 -0.39 8.83
C PHE A 75 -6.85 -1.21 7.57
N ASP A 76 -6.35 -2.45 7.73
CA ASP A 76 -6.25 -3.44 6.64
C ASP A 76 -7.62 -3.78 6.01
N GLU A 77 -8.71 -3.73 6.80
CA GLU A 77 -10.09 -3.94 6.32
C GLU A 77 -10.67 -2.72 5.59
N VAL A 78 -10.40 -1.50 6.07
CA VAL A 78 -10.89 -0.25 5.46
C VAL A 78 -10.10 0.11 4.21
N PHE A 79 -8.77 0.11 4.30
CA PHE A 79 -7.86 0.43 3.21
C PHE A 79 -7.44 -0.83 2.46
N TYR A 80 -8.39 -1.75 2.31
CA TYR A 80 -8.17 -2.98 1.59
C TYR A 80 -7.61 -2.66 0.20
N ILE A 81 -6.37 -3.09 -0.05
CA ILE A 81 -5.70 -2.93 -1.35
C ILE A 81 -6.11 -4.10 -2.22
N GLU A 82 -6.81 -3.82 -3.32
CA GLU A 82 -7.30 -4.79 -4.29
C GLU A 82 -6.16 -5.51 -5.06
N GLY A 83 -6.49 -6.71 -5.54
CA GLY A 83 -5.72 -7.59 -6.43
C GLY A 83 -4.24 -7.82 -6.12
N ALA A 84 -3.99 -8.25 -4.89
CA ALA A 84 -2.96 -9.23 -4.67
C ALA A 84 -3.58 -10.55 -4.25
N LYS A 85 -3.04 -11.68 -4.73
CA LYS A 85 -3.33 -13.00 -4.12
C LYS A 85 -3.00 -13.03 -2.62
N LEU A 86 -2.26 -12.02 -2.13
CA LEU A 86 -2.30 -11.54 -0.74
C LEU A 86 -3.54 -10.66 -0.48
N LEU A 87 -4.73 -11.26 -0.54
CA LEU A 87 -5.97 -10.59 -0.13
C LEU A 87 -5.85 -10.23 1.35
N ASN A 88 -5.78 -8.92 1.64
CA ASN A 88 -5.82 -8.33 2.98
C ASN A 88 -4.63 -8.73 3.92
N GLY A 89 -4.13 -7.78 4.72
CA GLY A 89 -3.09 -8.05 5.72
C GLY A 89 -1.71 -7.46 5.43
N LYS A 90 -1.61 -6.48 4.53
CA LYS A 90 -0.33 -5.85 4.19
C LYS A 90 0.16 -4.98 5.37
N PHE A 91 -0.71 -4.23 6.03
CA PHE A 91 -0.33 -3.44 7.22
C PHE A 91 0.09 -4.35 8.37
N ARG A 92 -0.65 -5.45 8.56
CA ARG A 92 -0.29 -6.54 9.48
C ARG A 92 1.07 -7.16 9.18
N LEU A 93 1.42 -7.32 7.90
CA LEU A 93 2.73 -7.85 7.49
C LEU A 93 3.86 -6.86 7.74
N ILE A 94 3.66 -5.55 7.49
CA ILE A 94 4.60 -4.50 7.91
C ILE A 94 4.79 -4.53 9.44
N ASP A 95 3.70 -4.58 10.19
CA ASP A 95 3.75 -4.60 11.66
C ASP A 95 4.51 -5.81 12.19
N ALA A 96 4.27 -7.01 11.62
CA ALA A 96 5.00 -8.22 11.95
C ALA A 96 6.49 -8.13 11.54
N THR A 97 6.80 -7.64 10.34
CA THR A 97 8.18 -7.52 9.85
C THR A 97 8.98 -6.54 10.71
N ASN A 98 8.40 -5.38 11.03
CA ASN A 98 9.01 -4.39 11.92
C ASN A 98 9.18 -4.94 13.34
N ASN A 99 8.20 -5.66 13.86
CA ASN A 99 8.30 -6.27 15.18
C ASN A 99 9.38 -7.36 15.20
N ALA A 100 9.49 -8.17 14.15
CA ALA A 100 10.53 -9.19 14.00
C ALA A 100 11.94 -8.62 13.82
N LEU A 101 12.06 -7.40 13.30
CA LEU A 101 13.33 -6.66 13.28
C LEU A 101 13.70 -6.13 14.68
N LYS A 102 12.70 -5.58 15.40
CA LYS A 102 12.88 -5.02 16.76
C LYS A 102 13.11 -6.11 17.82
N HIS A 103 12.42 -7.23 17.68
CA HIS A 103 12.40 -8.33 18.63
C HIS A 103 12.80 -9.60 17.88
N ILE A 104 13.86 -10.26 18.35
CA ILE A 104 14.43 -11.49 17.76
C ILE A 104 13.35 -12.57 17.49
N LYS A 105 12.23 -12.54 18.23
CA LYS A 105 11.06 -13.39 18.02
C LYS A 105 9.78 -12.54 18.06
N LEU A 106 8.84 -12.87 17.19
CA LEU A 106 7.48 -12.34 17.23
C LEU A 106 6.72 -12.85 18.45
N ASP A 107 5.84 -11.99 18.98
CA ASP A 107 4.83 -12.40 19.95
C ASP A 107 3.80 -13.32 19.27
N SER A 108 3.85 -14.62 19.61
CA SER A 108 2.99 -15.63 19.01
C SER A 108 1.50 -15.45 19.32
N LYS A 109 1.14 -14.76 20.41
CA LYS A 109 -0.26 -14.46 20.73
C LYS A 109 -0.77 -13.31 19.87
N ARG A 110 0.01 -12.25 19.71
CA ARG A 110 -0.36 -11.09 18.89
C ARG A 110 -0.47 -11.43 17.41
N TYR A 111 0.44 -12.26 16.90
CA TYR A 111 0.56 -12.55 15.47
C TYR A 111 0.08 -13.96 15.11
N GLN A 112 -0.76 -14.60 15.93
CA GLN A 112 -1.16 -16.00 15.77
C GLN A 112 -1.72 -16.30 14.36
N GLU A 113 -2.68 -15.53 13.88
CA GLU A 113 -3.29 -15.74 12.55
C GLU A 113 -2.27 -15.59 11.41
N LEU A 114 -1.36 -14.62 11.50
CA LEU A 114 -0.30 -14.41 10.51
C LEU A 114 0.70 -15.57 10.51
N ILE A 115 1.08 -16.06 11.69
CA ILE A 115 1.99 -17.20 11.82
C ILE A 115 1.33 -18.47 11.29
N GLN A 116 0.02 -18.64 11.51
CA GLN A 116 -0.74 -19.75 10.94
C GLN A 116 -0.80 -19.67 9.40
N LYS A 117 -0.97 -18.47 8.84
CA LYS A 117 -1.07 -18.25 7.38
C LYS A 117 0.30 -18.33 6.67
N TYR A 118 1.31 -17.67 7.21
CA TYR A 118 2.60 -17.45 6.55
C TYR A 118 3.76 -18.27 7.13
N GLY A 119 3.53 -18.96 8.25
CA GLY A 119 4.58 -19.61 9.03
C GLY A 119 5.37 -18.62 9.90
N PRO A 120 6.50 -19.04 10.48
CA PRO A 120 7.33 -18.17 11.30
C PRO A 120 7.87 -16.97 10.51
N ILE A 121 7.51 -15.76 10.92
CA ILE A 121 8.02 -14.52 10.33
C ILE A 121 9.23 -14.06 11.16
N THR A 122 10.34 -13.74 10.49
CA THR A 122 11.54 -13.16 11.11
C THR A 122 12.07 -12.05 10.20
N PHE A 123 13.01 -11.20 10.65
CA PHE A 123 13.62 -10.22 9.75
C PHE A 123 14.28 -10.86 8.51
N ARG A 124 14.68 -12.13 8.58
CA ARG A 124 15.26 -12.87 7.45
C ARG A 124 14.26 -13.27 6.38
N CYS A 125 12.96 -12.99 6.58
CA CYS A 125 11.98 -13.13 5.52
C CYS A 125 12.23 -12.13 4.39
N LEU A 126 12.92 -11.01 4.64
CA LEU A 126 13.31 -10.08 3.59
C LEU A 126 14.76 -10.34 3.16
N SER A 127 14.96 -10.39 1.85
CA SER A 127 16.29 -10.53 1.24
C SER A 127 16.40 -9.74 -0.05
N GLU A 128 17.56 -9.17 -0.30
CA GLU A 128 17.87 -8.52 -1.57
C GLU A 128 18.37 -9.57 -2.57
N GLN A 129 17.70 -9.66 -3.73
CA GLN A 129 18.11 -10.52 -4.85
C GLN A 129 17.93 -9.74 -6.14
N ASN A 130 18.98 -9.62 -6.95
CA ASN A 130 18.97 -8.85 -8.20
C ASN A 130 18.40 -7.42 -8.02
N LYS A 131 18.72 -6.76 -6.89
CA LYS A 131 18.25 -5.41 -6.53
C LYS A 131 16.73 -5.29 -6.29
N THR A 132 16.04 -6.42 -6.21
CA THR A 132 14.65 -6.56 -5.74
C THR A 132 14.64 -7.03 -4.29
N ILE A 133 13.72 -6.52 -3.48
CA ILE A 133 13.55 -6.98 -2.09
C ILE A 133 12.48 -8.05 -2.04
N PHE A 134 12.90 -9.31 -2.01
CA PHE A 134 11.97 -10.44 -1.90
C PHE A 134 11.54 -10.67 -0.46
N CYS A 135 10.23 -10.83 -0.26
CA CYS A 135 9.69 -11.46 0.93
C CYS A 135 9.57 -12.97 0.69
N GLN A 136 10.25 -13.77 1.50
CA GLN A 136 10.21 -15.23 1.50
C GLN A 136 9.59 -15.69 2.83
N LEU A 137 8.39 -16.25 2.74
CA LEU A 137 7.68 -16.92 3.83
C LEU A 137 7.46 -18.39 3.44
N ALA A 138 6.77 -19.17 4.29
CA ALA A 138 6.71 -20.63 4.12
C ALA A 138 6.28 -21.07 2.70
N ASN A 139 5.16 -20.54 2.21
CA ASN A 139 4.63 -20.81 0.88
C ASN A 139 4.44 -19.52 0.05
N TYR A 140 5.11 -18.44 0.43
CA TYR A 140 4.97 -17.15 -0.25
C TYR A 140 6.33 -16.61 -0.66
N ARG A 141 6.39 -16.08 -1.89
CA ARG A 141 7.58 -15.40 -2.43
C ARG A 141 7.15 -14.31 -3.40
N PHE A 142 7.47 -13.07 -3.12
CA PHE A 142 7.07 -11.92 -3.96
C PHE A 142 7.98 -10.71 -3.70
N ASP A 143 7.95 -9.71 -4.58
CA ASP A 143 8.62 -8.43 -4.36
C ASP A 143 7.90 -7.65 -3.25
N TYR A 144 8.53 -7.56 -2.08
CA TYR A 144 8.00 -6.87 -0.92
C TYR A 144 7.79 -5.37 -1.17
N SER A 145 8.67 -4.75 -1.94
CA SER A 145 8.64 -3.31 -2.18
C SER A 145 7.38 -2.95 -2.97
N ARG A 146 7.12 -3.70 -4.06
CA ARG A 146 5.99 -3.45 -4.95
C ARG A 146 4.67 -3.99 -4.40
N VAL A 147 4.67 -5.22 -3.87
CA VAL A 147 3.42 -5.89 -3.46
C VAL A 147 2.93 -5.43 -2.07
N VAL A 148 3.82 -4.94 -1.19
CA VAL A 148 3.45 -4.56 0.19
C VAL A 148 3.69 -3.09 0.46
N ILE A 149 4.90 -2.59 0.24
CA ILE A 149 5.25 -1.22 0.64
C ILE A 149 4.54 -0.19 -0.23
N ARG A 150 4.61 -0.33 -1.56
CA ARG A 150 4.00 0.63 -2.49
C ARG A 150 2.52 0.90 -2.19
N PRO A 151 1.63 -0.10 -2.18
CA PRO A 151 0.21 0.21 -2.01
C PRO A 151 -0.14 0.73 -0.61
N ILE A 152 0.68 0.39 0.40
CA ILE A 152 0.52 1.03 1.72
C ILE A 152 0.95 2.49 1.67
N LEU A 153 2.05 2.81 0.98
CA LEU A 153 2.46 4.20 0.81
C LEU A 153 1.37 4.99 0.08
N GLU A 154 0.87 4.47 -1.04
CA GLU A 154 -0.25 5.07 -1.80
C GLU A 154 -1.43 5.38 -0.86
N SER A 155 -1.85 4.41 -0.04
CA SER A 155 -2.96 4.60 0.92
C SER A 155 -2.72 5.63 2.03
N LEU A 156 -1.46 5.96 2.33
CA LEU A 156 -1.10 6.87 3.42
C LEU A 156 -0.71 8.27 2.94
N ILE A 157 -0.12 8.38 1.74
CA ILE A 157 0.53 9.61 1.27
C ILE A 157 -0.21 10.33 0.14
N ASP A 158 -0.96 9.59 -0.68
CA ASP A 158 -1.70 10.15 -1.83
C ASP A 158 -2.96 10.89 -1.39
N VAL A 159 -3.29 10.77 -0.10
CA VAL A 159 -4.37 11.50 0.55
C VAL A 159 -3.99 12.96 0.77
N GLU A 160 -4.71 13.88 0.14
CA GLU A 160 -4.58 15.32 0.40
C GLU A 160 -5.50 15.79 1.52
N PHE A 161 -4.90 16.35 2.58
CA PHE A 161 -5.64 16.93 3.72
C PHE A 161 -5.69 18.46 3.64
N TYR A 162 -6.86 19.02 3.33
CA TYR A 162 -7.12 20.46 3.35
C TYR A 162 -7.17 21.01 4.78
N ASP A 163 -7.68 20.24 5.74
CA ASP A 163 -7.78 20.65 7.13
C ASP A 163 -7.46 19.51 8.14
N LEU A 164 -7.60 19.78 9.43
CA LEU A 164 -7.32 18.80 10.49
C LEU A 164 -8.49 17.86 10.77
N ASP A 165 -9.72 18.24 10.38
CA ASP A 165 -10.89 17.38 10.56
C ASP A 165 -10.82 16.21 9.57
N GLN A 166 -10.34 16.45 8.35
CA GLN A 166 -10.02 15.43 7.35
C GLN A 166 -8.96 14.43 7.83
N VAL A 167 -7.89 14.90 8.46
CA VAL A 167 -6.86 14.02 9.07
C VAL A 167 -7.47 13.11 10.13
N ARG A 168 -8.39 13.66 10.94
CA ARG A 168 -9.09 12.89 11.95
C ARG A 168 -9.98 11.85 11.29
N GLU A 169 -10.82 12.22 10.33
CA GLU A 169 -11.70 11.29 9.60
C GLU A 169 -10.91 10.13 8.98
N PHE A 170 -9.77 10.42 8.37
CA PHE A 170 -8.86 9.40 7.86
C PHE A 170 -8.36 8.45 8.95
N ALA A 171 -7.95 8.97 10.12
CA ALA A 171 -7.55 8.15 11.26
C ALA A 171 -8.68 7.25 11.77
N PHE A 172 -9.94 7.64 11.60
CA PHE A 172 -11.11 6.83 11.98
C PHE A 172 -11.52 5.83 10.89
N GLY A 173 -10.97 5.95 9.69
CA GLY A 173 -11.26 5.08 8.54
C GLY A 173 -12.52 5.50 7.77
N ASP A 174 -12.94 6.76 7.89
CA ASP A 174 -14.17 7.26 7.27
C ASP A 174 -14.03 7.50 5.75
N TRP A 175 -12.85 7.23 5.18
CA TRP A 175 -12.48 7.57 3.79
C TRP A 175 -12.62 6.38 2.83
N GLY A 176 -12.81 5.15 3.33
CA GLY A 176 -12.83 3.95 2.50
C GLY A 176 -11.44 3.58 1.93
N PRO A 177 -11.36 2.57 1.03
CA PRO A 177 -10.11 2.25 0.35
C PRO A 177 -9.66 3.42 -0.55
N PRO A 178 -8.35 3.55 -0.82
CA PRO A 178 -7.87 4.51 -1.81
C PRO A 178 -8.59 4.23 -3.13
N ASP A 179 -9.06 5.27 -3.81
CA ASP A 179 -9.55 5.09 -5.16
C ASP A 179 -8.34 4.80 -6.04
N HIS A 180 -8.17 3.52 -6.39
CA HIS A 180 -7.13 3.07 -7.32
C HIS A 180 -7.58 3.23 -8.77
N SER A 181 -8.71 3.91 -9.03
CA SER A 181 -9.06 4.38 -10.36
C SER A 181 -8.06 5.48 -10.76
N PRO A 182 -7.10 5.20 -11.66
CA PRO A 182 -6.34 6.30 -12.26
C PRO A 182 -7.25 7.25 -13.06
N PHE A 183 -8.48 6.80 -13.35
CA PHE A 183 -9.53 7.50 -14.07
C PHE A 183 -10.26 8.54 -13.20
N GLU A 184 -9.55 9.51 -12.63
CA GLU A 184 -10.21 10.81 -12.36
C GLU A 184 -10.73 11.40 -13.69
N GLU A 185 -11.38 12.58 -13.71
CA GLU A 185 -11.89 13.20 -14.96
C GLU A 185 -10.74 13.55 -15.93
N GLU A 186 -10.12 12.55 -16.54
CA GLU A 186 -8.98 12.65 -17.43
C GLU A 186 -9.43 13.01 -18.84
N ASP A 187 -8.57 13.71 -19.58
CA ASP A 187 -8.74 13.90 -21.02
C ASP A 187 -8.98 12.51 -21.66
N PRO A 188 -9.95 12.36 -22.57
CA PRO A 188 -10.16 11.11 -23.31
C PRO A 188 -8.87 10.47 -23.86
N ILE A 189 -7.87 11.27 -24.25
CA ILE A 189 -6.57 10.76 -24.69
C ILE A 189 -5.83 10.03 -23.57
N ASP A 190 -5.80 10.59 -22.36
CA ASP A 190 -5.13 10.01 -21.21
C ASP A 190 -5.82 8.69 -20.80
N GLN A 191 -7.16 8.69 -20.74
CA GLN A 191 -7.95 7.47 -20.51
C GLN A 191 -7.61 6.34 -21.51
N MET A 192 -7.40 6.70 -22.79
CA MET A 192 -7.00 5.74 -23.83
C MET A 192 -5.56 5.25 -23.65
N ILE A 193 -4.64 6.14 -23.24
CA ILE A 193 -3.25 5.76 -22.94
C ILE A 193 -3.23 4.76 -21.79
N GLU A 194 -3.98 5.00 -20.72
CA GLU A 194 -4.05 4.11 -19.56
C GLU A 194 -4.66 2.75 -19.92
N TYR A 195 -5.77 2.75 -20.65
CA TYR A 195 -6.40 1.52 -21.14
C TYR A 195 -5.46 0.68 -22.00
N CYS A 196 -4.66 1.33 -22.86
CA CYS A 196 -3.70 0.65 -23.73
C CYS A 196 -2.40 0.23 -23.02
N ASN A 197 -2.10 0.79 -21.85
CA ASN A 197 -0.88 0.51 -21.08
C ASN A 197 -1.23 0.13 -19.63
N PRO A 198 -1.98 -0.96 -19.42
CA PRO A 198 -2.43 -1.33 -18.09
C PRO A 198 -1.24 -1.69 -17.21
N ILE A 199 -1.30 -1.26 -15.95
CA ILE A 199 -0.39 -1.70 -14.91
C ILE A 199 -0.97 -2.89 -14.15
N CYS A 200 -0.11 -3.74 -13.60
CA CYS A 200 -0.51 -4.89 -12.80
C CYS A 200 -1.05 -4.44 -11.43
N LEU A 201 -2.22 -4.89 -11.02
CA LEU A 201 -2.79 -4.60 -9.70
C LEU A 201 -1.86 -5.07 -8.56
N ASP A 202 -1.12 -6.15 -8.80
CA ASP A 202 -0.26 -6.81 -7.81
C ASP A 202 1.10 -6.11 -7.62
N CYS A 203 1.86 -5.88 -8.71
CA CYS A 203 3.19 -5.26 -8.67
C CYS A 203 3.25 -3.85 -9.29
N GLY A 204 2.19 -3.44 -10.00
CA GLY A 204 2.00 -2.27 -10.87
C GLY A 204 3.18 -1.88 -11.71
N GLU A 205 3.78 -2.90 -12.30
CA GLU A 205 4.51 -2.77 -13.55
C GLU A 205 3.56 -2.97 -14.72
N GLY A 206 3.92 -2.45 -15.89
CA GLY A 206 3.25 -2.77 -17.14
C GLY A 206 3.39 -4.25 -17.49
N GLU A 207 2.57 -4.74 -18.42
CA GLU A 207 2.54 -6.15 -18.82
C GLU A 207 3.91 -6.71 -19.21
N ALA A 208 4.74 -5.91 -19.91
CA ALA A 208 6.03 -6.35 -20.40
C ALA A 208 7.11 -6.49 -19.30
N GLU A 209 7.05 -5.65 -18.27
CA GLU A 209 7.98 -5.64 -17.15
C GLU A 209 7.50 -6.50 -15.96
N CYS A 210 6.21 -6.86 -15.95
CA CYS A 210 5.58 -7.58 -14.86
C CYS A 210 6.25 -8.94 -14.59
N SER A 211 6.73 -9.12 -13.36
CA SER A 211 7.35 -10.38 -12.91
C SER A 211 6.43 -11.25 -12.03
N CYS A 212 5.13 -10.99 -12.00
CA CYS A 212 4.17 -11.67 -11.11
C CYS A 212 4.08 -13.19 -11.32
N GLU A 213 4.33 -13.67 -12.54
CA GLU A 213 4.40 -15.12 -12.83
C GLU A 213 5.48 -15.86 -12.02
N THR A 214 6.50 -15.12 -11.56
CA THR A 214 7.59 -15.67 -10.73
C THR A 214 7.25 -15.66 -9.23
N TYR A 215 6.15 -15.00 -8.87
CA TYR A 215 5.70 -14.88 -7.48
C TYR A 215 4.87 -16.08 -7.09
N ARG A 216 4.98 -16.47 -5.82
CA ARG A 216 4.22 -17.57 -5.23
C ARG A 216 3.35 -17.05 -4.09
N TYR A 217 2.09 -17.46 -4.09
CA TYR A 217 1.08 -17.10 -3.11
C TYR A 217 0.38 -18.37 -2.62
N GLY A 218 0.99 -19.07 -1.67
CA GLY A 218 0.51 -20.38 -1.23
C GLY A 218 0.80 -21.45 -2.27
N GLU A 219 -0.25 -22.08 -2.79
CA GLU A 219 -0.15 -23.10 -3.85
C GLU A 219 -0.28 -22.51 -5.26
N GLU A 220 -0.56 -21.22 -5.37
CA GLU A 220 -0.74 -20.55 -6.65
C GLU A 220 0.46 -19.67 -7.01
N PHE A 221 0.66 -19.47 -8.30
CA PHE A 221 1.56 -18.45 -8.83
C PHE A 221 0.80 -17.15 -9.06
N GLY A 222 1.49 -16.02 -8.98
CA GLY A 222 0.95 -14.74 -9.43
C GLY A 222 0.77 -14.73 -10.95
N GLU A 223 0.06 -13.73 -11.44
CA GLU A 223 -0.12 -13.46 -12.87
C GLU A 223 -0.27 -11.96 -13.08
N PHE A 224 -0.13 -11.50 -14.32
CA PHE A 224 -0.46 -10.12 -14.64
C PHE A 224 -1.97 -9.92 -14.50
N GLN A 225 -2.36 -9.03 -13.58
CA GLN A 225 -3.76 -8.67 -13.36
C GLN A 225 -3.91 -7.18 -13.70
N PRO A 226 -4.36 -6.82 -14.91
CA PRO A 226 -4.46 -5.42 -15.28
C PRO A 226 -5.43 -4.69 -14.37
N ILE A 227 -5.06 -3.51 -13.87
CA ILE A 227 -6.01 -2.58 -13.26
C ILE A 227 -6.96 -2.15 -14.37
N SER A 228 -8.20 -2.63 -14.33
CA SER A 228 -9.22 -2.31 -15.32
C SER A 228 -10.22 -1.32 -14.74
N ASN A 229 -10.54 -0.26 -15.48
CA ASN A 229 -11.75 0.50 -15.23
C ASN A 229 -12.96 -0.32 -15.70
N GLU A 230 -13.77 -0.82 -14.78
CA GLU A 230 -15.01 -1.50 -15.14
C GLU A 230 -16.01 -0.59 -15.88
N THR A 231 -15.81 0.73 -15.80
CA THR A 231 -16.67 1.74 -16.43
C THR A 231 -16.07 2.38 -17.69
N PHE A 232 -14.87 1.97 -18.13
CA PHE A 232 -14.29 2.51 -19.36
C PHE A 232 -15.06 2.04 -20.58
N ASP A 233 -15.56 3.01 -21.34
CA ASP A 233 -16.26 2.81 -22.61
C ASP A 233 -15.34 3.25 -23.75
N PHE A 234 -14.76 2.26 -24.43
CA PHE A 234 -13.83 2.49 -25.53
C PHE A 234 -14.46 3.36 -26.63
N ASP A 235 -15.73 3.12 -26.96
CA ASP A 235 -16.41 3.79 -28.08
C ASP A 235 -16.72 5.25 -27.73
N ASP A 236 -17.17 5.49 -26.49
CA ASP A 236 -17.39 6.85 -25.97
C ASP A 236 -16.08 7.66 -25.93
N VAL A 237 -15.00 7.08 -25.38
CA VAL A 237 -13.69 7.74 -25.32
C VAL A 237 -13.13 8.01 -26.72
N MET A 238 -13.17 7.03 -27.63
CA MET A 238 -12.72 7.21 -29.01
C MET A 238 -13.52 8.27 -29.77
N SER A 239 -14.83 8.37 -29.54
CA SER A 239 -15.67 9.40 -30.16
C SER A 239 -15.28 10.82 -29.76
N LYS A 240 -14.80 10.99 -28.52
CA LYS A 240 -14.32 12.27 -27.99
C LYS A 240 -12.92 12.63 -28.50
N ILE A 241 -12.06 11.63 -28.72
CA ILE A 241 -10.71 11.84 -29.30
C ILE A 241 -10.80 12.16 -30.80
N TYR A 242 -11.66 11.45 -31.53
CA TYR A 242 -11.69 11.51 -33.00
C TYR A 242 -13.13 11.73 -33.51
N GLY A 243 -13.46 12.97 -33.87
CA GLY A 243 -14.83 13.38 -34.21
C GLY A 243 -15.46 12.77 -35.47
N SER A 244 -14.76 11.89 -36.19
CA SER A 244 -15.33 11.07 -37.28
C SER A 244 -15.43 9.59 -36.95
N TYR A 245 -15.10 9.20 -35.71
CA TYR A 245 -15.38 7.88 -35.19
C TYR A 245 -16.89 7.67 -35.10
N LEU A 246 -17.38 6.58 -35.70
CA LEU A 246 -18.76 6.14 -35.58
C LEU A 246 -18.74 4.96 -34.62
N SER A 247 -19.37 5.12 -33.46
CA SER A 247 -19.65 4.00 -32.56
C SER A 247 -20.69 3.07 -33.22
N ASP A 248 -20.54 1.76 -33.02
CA ASP A 248 -21.47 0.74 -33.51
C ASP A 248 -22.66 0.53 -32.55
#